data_AF-A0A934NF86-F1
#
_entry.id   AF-A0A934NF86-F1
#
_cell.length_a   1.000
_cell.length_b   1.000
_cell.length_c   1.000
_cell.angle_alpha   90.00
_cell.angle_beta   90.00
_cell.angle_gamma   90.00
#
_symmetry.space_group_name_H-M   'P 1'
#
loop_
_entity.id
_entity.type
_entity.pdbx_description
1 polymer ?
#
loop_
_entity_poly.entity_id
_entity_poly.type
_entity_poly.pdbx_seq_one_letter_code
_entity_poly.pdbx_strand_id
1 'polypeptide(L)'
;MADDGSVGRPRAVAELLFVHRLRPLPRAGVAGAIAATCCLLGGYGLEVQTHFAAARGGGRLSTFLAHGSTAATAWAGWAAALFFLLALFRVRGGPPEPPAGRAPVEKLTIAQLRAGLVREYTVARAGLTVLTLVAVVDAARAGRYLLAALGGDSIARGSLVATVVEAVGLAVAAVVLALWALGFRSQLVRIGALDR
;
A
#
# COMPACT_ATOMS: atom_id res chain seq x y z
N MET A 1 12.71 32.35 10.89
CA MET A 1 13.11 30.94 10.65
C MET A 1 11.82 30.14 10.54
N ALA A 2 11.26 30.10 9.33
CA ALA A 2 9.96 29.49 9.06
C ALA A 2 10.16 28.09 8.46
N ASP A 3 9.16 27.26 8.67
CA ASP A 3 9.14 25.81 8.60
C ASP A 3 9.11 25.27 7.16
N ASP A 4 10.22 25.40 6.42
CA ASP A 4 10.36 24.91 5.02
C ASP A 4 10.30 23.38 4.90
N GLY A 5 10.39 22.65 6.03
CA GLY A 5 10.34 21.19 6.05
C GLY A 5 8.93 20.60 5.86
N SER A 6 7.88 21.35 6.18
CA SER A 6 6.50 20.85 6.17
C SER A 6 5.87 20.88 4.78
N VAL A 7 6.25 21.84 3.91
CA VAL A 7 5.72 21.99 2.55
C VAL A 7 6.41 21.02 1.56
N GLY A 8 7.66 20.66 1.81
CA GLY A 8 8.41 19.70 0.99
C GLY A 8 7.93 18.25 1.11
N ARG A 9 7.50 17.82 2.32
CA ARG A 9 7.00 16.46 2.58
C ARG A 9 5.72 16.08 1.80
N PRO A 10 4.64 16.89 1.78
CA PRO A 10 3.43 16.58 1.03
C PRO A 10 3.68 16.60 -0.48
N ARG A 11 4.59 17.45 -0.96
CA ARG A 11 5.01 17.44 -2.37
C ARG A 11 5.75 16.16 -2.74
N ALA A 12 6.68 15.70 -1.92
CA ALA A 12 7.41 14.45 -2.14
C ALA A 12 6.49 13.22 -2.12
N VAL A 13 5.51 13.17 -1.20
CA VAL A 13 4.50 12.10 -1.15
C VAL A 13 3.56 12.15 -2.36
N ALA A 14 3.11 13.35 -2.75
CA ALA A 14 2.28 13.53 -3.95
C ALA A 14 3.03 13.16 -5.24
N GLU A 15 4.33 13.44 -5.31
CA GLU A 15 5.18 13.01 -6.41
C GLU A 15 5.32 11.50 -6.44
N LEU A 16 5.56 10.84 -5.30
CA LEU A 16 5.68 9.39 -5.21
C LEU A 16 4.44 8.66 -5.72
N LEU A 17 3.26 9.13 -5.32
CA LEU A 17 1.96 8.56 -5.69
C LEU A 17 1.45 9.01 -7.08
N PHE A 18 2.27 9.69 -7.88
CA PHE A 18 1.90 10.28 -9.17
C PHE A 18 0.78 11.34 -9.11
N VAL A 19 0.33 11.71 -7.92
CA VAL A 19 -0.73 12.70 -7.68
C VAL A 19 -0.27 14.12 -8.02
N HIS A 20 1.05 14.39 -8.03
CA HIS A 20 1.60 15.70 -8.38
C HIS A 20 1.22 16.16 -9.81
N ARG A 21 1.07 15.23 -10.76
CA ARG A 21 0.69 15.57 -12.16
C ARG A 21 -0.79 15.89 -12.35
N LEU A 22 -1.64 15.60 -11.36
CA LEU A 22 -3.08 15.85 -11.45
C LEU A 22 -3.39 17.29 -11.01
N ARG A 23 -4.25 18.00 -11.77
CA ARG A 23 -4.84 19.28 -11.37
C ARG A 23 -5.69 19.11 -10.09
N PRO A 24 -5.96 20.16 -9.29
CA PRO A 24 -6.66 20.03 -8.00
C PRO A 24 -8.07 19.41 -8.10
N LEU A 25 -8.81 19.68 -9.17
CA LEU A 25 -10.15 19.11 -9.42
C LEU A 25 -10.15 17.57 -9.59
N PRO A 26 -9.32 16.97 -10.48
CA PRO A 26 -9.25 15.51 -10.57
C PRO A 26 -8.67 14.86 -9.30
N ARG A 27 -7.88 15.56 -8.47
CA ARG A 27 -7.47 15.03 -7.15
C ARG A 27 -8.66 14.83 -6.21
N ALA A 28 -9.54 15.83 -6.13
CA ALA A 28 -10.76 15.73 -5.33
C ALA A 28 -11.70 14.65 -5.89
N GLY A 29 -11.81 14.54 -7.21
CA GLY A 29 -12.59 13.48 -7.87
C GLY A 29 -12.05 12.08 -7.59
N VAL A 30 -10.73 11.88 -7.63
CA VAL A 30 -10.09 10.60 -7.26
C VAL A 30 -10.31 10.28 -5.79
N ALA A 31 -10.14 11.24 -4.89
CA ALA A 31 -10.41 11.05 -3.46
C ALA A 31 -11.88 10.68 -3.20
N GLY A 32 -12.81 11.36 -3.88
CA GLY A 32 -14.23 11.05 -3.81
C GLY A 32 -14.57 9.66 -4.38
N ALA A 33 -13.98 9.28 -5.50
CA ALA A 33 -14.16 7.96 -6.09
C ALA A 33 -13.59 6.84 -5.19
N ILE A 34 -12.43 7.07 -4.58
CA ILE A 34 -11.85 6.15 -3.58
C ILE A 34 -12.80 6.03 -2.39
N ALA A 35 -13.27 7.14 -1.81
CA ALA A 35 -14.19 7.12 -0.68
C ALA A 35 -15.51 6.41 -1.02
N ALA A 36 -16.09 6.68 -2.18
CA ALA A 36 -17.32 6.02 -2.65
C ALA A 36 -17.10 4.52 -2.85
N THR A 37 -16.01 4.11 -3.51
CA THR A 37 -15.65 2.71 -3.73
C THR A 37 -15.42 1.99 -2.40
N CYS A 38 -14.75 2.64 -1.45
CA CYS A 38 -14.52 2.13 -0.11
C CYS A 38 -15.83 1.89 0.66
N CYS A 39 -16.76 2.85 0.61
CA CYS A 39 -18.10 2.72 1.21
C CYS A 39 -18.91 1.58 0.56
N LEU A 40 -18.85 1.45 -0.76
CA LEU A 40 -19.56 0.39 -1.48
C LEU A 40 -18.97 -0.99 -1.15
N LEU A 41 -17.64 -1.15 -1.22
CA LEU A 41 -16.96 -2.41 -0.95
C LEU A 41 -17.11 -2.86 0.51
N GLY A 42 -17.00 -1.94 1.48
CA GLY A 42 -17.21 -2.28 2.89
C GLY A 42 -18.65 -2.70 3.20
N GLY A 43 -19.64 -2.18 2.46
CA GLY A 43 -21.04 -2.57 2.60
C GLY A 43 -21.32 -3.91 1.97
N TYR A 44 -20.92 -4.06 0.72
CA TYR A 44 -21.08 -5.30 -0.02
C TYR A 44 -20.35 -6.47 0.65
N GLY A 45 -19.16 -6.24 1.21
CA GLY A 45 -18.42 -7.27 1.95
C GLY A 45 -19.17 -7.78 3.18
N LEU A 46 -19.79 -6.88 3.96
CA LEU A 46 -20.58 -7.26 5.13
C LEU A 46 -21.89 -7.95 4.72
N GLU A 47 -22.56 -7.49 3.65
CA GLU A 47 -23.75 -8.14 3.10
C GLU A 47 -23.46 -9.56 2.59
N VAL A 48 -22.36 -9.75 1.87
CA VAL A 48 -21.92 -11.08 1.42
C VAL A 48 -21.62 -11.98 2.62
N GLN A 49 -20.90 -11.47 3.63
CA GLN A 49 -20.56 -12.25 4.80
C GLN A 49 -21.80 -12.65 5.62
N THR A 50 -22.73 -11.73 5.82
CA THR A 50 -24.00 -11.99 6.53
C THR A 50 -24.88 -12.95 5.76
N HIS A 51 -24.97 -12.82 4.43
CA HIS A 51 -25.70 -13.75 3.55
C HIS A 51 -25.17 -15.18 3.67
N PHE A 52 -23.86 -15.39 3.55
CA PHE A 52 -23.26 -16.72 3.65
C PHE A 52 -23.19 -17.26 5.07
N ALA A 53 -23.10 -16.41 6.09
CA ALA A 53 -23.20 -16.83 7.49
C ALA A 53 -24.61 -17.32 7.87
N ALA A 54 -25.65 -16.76 7.24
CA ALA A 54 -27.03 -17.19 7.42
C ALA A 54 -27.38 -18.46 6.62
N ALA A 55 -26.68 -18.72 5.50
CA ALA A 55 -26.90 -19.89 4.66
C ALA A 55 -26.33 -21.18 5.31
N ARG A 56 -27.20 -22.01 5.89
CA ARG A 56 -26.82 -23.35 6.36
C ARG A 56 -26.63 -24.30 5.18
N GLY A 57 -25.41 -24.83 5.00
CA GLY A 57 -25.14 -25.98 4.11
C GLY A 57 -24.31 -25.70 2.86
N GLY A 58 -23.65 -24.54 2.73
CA GLY A 58 -22.76 -24.29 1.60
C GLY A 58 -21.37 -24.97 1.76
N GLY A 59 -20.73 -25.28 0.62
CA GLY A 59 -19.38 -25.88 0.57
C GLY A 59 -18.25 -24.93 1.00
N ARG A 60 -16.99 -25.39 0.92
CA ARG A 60 -15.79 -24.71 1.46
C ARG A 60 -15.68 -23.21 1.13
N LEU A 61 -16.05 -22.79 -0.08
CA LEU A 61 -16.02 -21.39 -0.49
C LEU A 61 -17.03 -20.53 0.29
N SER A 62 -18.24 -21.02 0.52
CA SER A 62 -19.24 -20.31 1.32
C SER A 62 -18.83 -20.23 2.79
N THR A 63 -18.16 -21.27 3.31
CA THR A 63 -17.59 -21.25 4.66
C THR A 63 -16.49 -20.21 4.75
N PHE A 64 -15.61 -20.11 3.75
CA PHE A 64 -14.58 -19.08 3.68
C PHE A 64 -15.18 -17.66 3.63
N LEU A 65 -16.19 -17.44 2.78
CA LEU A 65 -16.89 -16.16 2.66
C LEU A 65 -17.68 -15.78 3.93
N ALA A 66 -18.21 -16.77 4.67
CA ALA A 66 -18.90 -16.55 5.93
C ALA A 66 -17.95 -16.14 7.08
N HIS A 67 -16.72 -16.65 7.10
CA HIS A 67 -15.76 -16.35 8.17
C HIS A 67 -14.97 -15.06 7.92
N GLY A 68 -14.88 -14.58 6.68
CA GLY A 68 -14.23 -13.32 6.35
C GLY A 68 -12.73 -13.30 6.69
N SER A 69 -12.22 -12.16 7.17
CA SER A 69 -10.83 -12.02 7.61
C SER A 69 -10.54 -12.88 8.84
N THR A 70 -9.42 -13.60 8.82
CA THR A 70 -8.96 -14.45 9.92
C THR A 70 -7.50 -14.13 10.27
N ALA A 71 -7.03 -14.55 11.44
CA ALA A 71 -5.61 -14.44 11.79
C ALA A 71 -4.69 -15.10 10.74
N ALA A 72 -5.17 -16.12 10.03
CA ALA A 72 -4.45 -16.80 8.96
C ALA A 72 -4.35 -16.01 7.66
N THR A 73 -5.16 -14.98 7.45
CA THR A 73 -5.08 -14.07 6.29
C THR A 73 -4.39 -12.75 6.63
N ALA A 74 -4.29 -12.43 7.92
CA ALA A 74 -3.76 -11.16 8.40
C ALA A 74 -2.25 -10.94 8.22
N TRP A 75 -1.48 -11.99 7.91
CA TRP A 75 -0.02 -11.93 7.88
C TRP A 75 0.56 -11.24 6.64
N ALA A 76 -0.17 -11.17 5.52
CA ALA A 76 0.40 -10.76 4.23
C ALA A 76 0.96 -9.32 4.25
N GLY A 77 0.21 -8.38 4.84
CA GLY A 77 0.67 -6.99 5.02
C GLY A 77 1.92 -6.90 5.89
N TRP A 78 1.97 -7.68 6.97
CA TRP A 78 3.14 -7.72 7.88
C TRP A 78 4.37 -8.34 7.23
N ALA A 79 4.21 -9.43 6.47
CA ALA A 79 5.32 -10.02 5.72
C ALA A 79 5.86 -9.03 4.68
N ALA A 80 5.00 -8.36 3.93
CA ALA A 80 5.40 -7.32 2.99
C ALA A 80 6.15 -6.18 3.72
N ALA A 81 5.61 -5.69 4.84
CA ALA A 81 6.25 -4.67 5.67
C ALA A 81 7.65 -5.10 6.11
N LEU A 82 7.84 -6.35 6.54
CA LEU A 82 9.13 -6.88 6.94
C LEU A 82 10.12 -6.89 5.77
N PHE A 83 9.72 -7.38 4.59
CA PHE A 83 10.58 -7.36 3.41
C PHE A 83 10.95 -5.94 2.98
N PHE A 84 10.00 -5.01 2.99
CA PHE A 84 10.28 -3.61 2.69
C PHE A 84 11.16 -2.95 3.74
N LEU A 85 11.06 -3.36 5.01
CA LEU A 85 11.91 -2.85 6.08
C LEU A 85 13.35 -3.32 5.92
N LEU A 86 13.55 -4.59 5.58
CA LEU A 86 14.87 -5.14 5.24
C LEU A 86 15.47 -4.41 4.03
N ALA A 87 14.67 -4.20 2.99
CA ALA A 87 15.08 -3.43 1.82
C ALA A 87 15.42 -1.96 2.19
N LEU A 88 14.67 -1.35 3.11
CA LEU A 88 14.91 0.02 3.59
C LEU A 88 16.23 0.13 4.33
N PHE A 89 16.51 -0.80 5.24
CA PHE A 89 17.80 -0.85 5.93
C PHE A 89 18.95 -1.01 4.93
N ARG A 90 18.75 -1.83 3.90
CA ARG A 90 19.74 -2.01 2.84
C ARG A 90 20.02 -0.72 2.07
N VAL A 91 18.98 0.00 1.64
CA VAL A 91 19.14 1.30 0.98
C VAL A 91 19.79 2.34 1.90
N ARG A 92 19.56 2.27 3.21
CA ARG A 92 20.23 3.18 4.16
C ARG A 92 21.68 2.77 4.46
N GLY A 93 22.01 1.50 4.34
CA GLY A 93 23.29 0.92 4.75
C GLY A 93 24.40 0.93 3.69
N GLY A 94 24.12 1.32 2.44
CA GLY A 94 25.16 1.25 1.41
C GLY A 94 24.81 1.89 0.06
N PRO A 95 25.76 1.84 -0.89
CA PRO A 95 25.53 2.30 -2.26
C PRO A 95 24.42 1.50 -2.95
N PRO A 96 23.75 2.08 -3.96
CA PRO A 96 22.72 1.37 -4.71
C PRO A 96 23.32 0.14 -5.39
N GLU A 97 22.61 -0.96 -5.31
CA GLU A 97 22.94 -2.17 -6.07
C GLU A 97 22.79 -1.94 -7.57
N PRO A 98 23.52 -2.71 -8.40
CA PRO A 98 23.24 -2.76 -9.82
C PRO A 98 21.78 -3.21 -10.06
N PRO A 99 21.13 -2.67 -11.11
CA PRO A 99 19.75 -3.00 -11.40
C PRO A 99 19.58 -4.50 -11.71
N ALA A 100 18.48 -5.08 -11.25
CA ALA A 100 18.07 -6.44 -11.53
C ALA A 100 17.89 -6.64 -13.05
N GLY A 101 18.74 -7.50 -13.63
CA GLY A 101 18.77 -7.73 -15.06
C GLY A 101 19.42 -9.07 -15.43
N ARG A 102 19.25 -9.47 -16.69
CA ARG A 102 19.83 -10.72 -17.24
C ARG A 102 21.28 -10.56 -17.70
N ALA A 103 21.77 -9.33 -17.82
CA ALA A 103 23.12 -9.04 -18.27
C ALA A 103 24.06 -8.80 -17.06
N PRO A 104 25.28 -9.36 -17.08
CA PRO A 104 26.31 -9.05 -16.09
C PRO A 104 26.60 -7.54 -16.05
N VAL A 105 26.89 -7.01 -14.85
CA VAL A 105 27.12 -5.58 -14.62
C VAL A 105 28.27 -5.05 -15.45
N GLU A 106 29.28 -5.89 -15.69
CA GLU A 106 30.48 -5.58 -16.49
C GLU A 106 30.15 -5.31 -17.96
N LYS A 107 28.96 -5.72 -18.43
CA LYS A 107 28.50 -5.52 -19.81
C LYS A 107 27.56 -4.33 -19.95
N LEU A 108 27.22 -3.64 -18.86
CA LEU A 108 26.29 -2.53 -18.86
C LEU A 108 27.03 -1.19 -18.91
N THR A 109 26.62 -0.34 -19.84
CA THR A 109 27.05 1.06 -19.85
C THR A 109 26.45 1.83 -18.65
N ILE A 110 27.08 2.93 -18.26
CA ILE A 110 26.59 3.80 -17.18
C ILE A 110 25.16 4.28 -17.46
N ALA A 111 24.83 4.61 -18.71
CA ALA A 111 23.50 5.03 -19.11
C ALA A 111 22.45 3.92 -18.90
N GLN A 112 22.79 2.68 -19.24
CA GLN A 112 21.92 1.52 -19.02
C GLN A 112 21.73 1.20 -17.54
N LEU A 113 22.77 1.34 -16.73
CA LEU A 113 22.68 1.19 -15.27
C LEU A 113 21.71 2.22 -14.68
N ARG A 114 21.87 3.50 -15.04
CA ARG A 114 20.97 4.57 -14.59
C ARG A 114 19.53 4.34 -15.02
N ALA A 115 19.30 3.98 -16.29
CA ALA A 115 17.97 3.68 -16.81
C ALA A 115 17.32 2.49 -16.09
N GLY A 116 18.09 1.44 -15.80
CA GLY A 116 17.62 0.29 -15.03
C GLY A 116 17.15 0.68 -13.62
N LEU A 117 17.95 1.47 -12.91
CA LEU A 117 17.60 1.94 -11.56
C LEU A 117 16.38 2.88 -11.55
N VAL A 118 16.25 3.76 -12.56
CA VAL A 118 15.06 4.59 -12.73
C VAL A 118 13.82 3.73 -13.01
N ARG A 119 13.95 2.66 -13.79
CA ARG A 119 12.86 1.72 -14.05
C ARG A 119 12.43 1.02 -12.76
N GLU A 120 13.35 0.53 -11.95
CA GLU A 120 13.04 -0.09 -10.65
C GLU A 120 12.33 0.88 -9.71
N TYR A 121 12.84 2.11 -9.62
CA TYR A 121 12.18 3.16 -8.85
C TYR A 121 10.76 3.44 -9.34
N THR A 122 10.55 3.45 -10.66
CA THR A 122 9.22 3.64 -11.26
C THR A 122 8.28 2.48 -10.94
N VAL A 123 8.76 1.24 -11.02
CA VAL A 123 8.00 0.04 -10.64
C VAL A 123 7.63 0.06 -9.16
N ALA A 124 8.58 0.40 -8.28
CA ALA A 124 8.33 0.51 -6.86
C ALA A 124 7.30 1.59 -6.52
N ARG A 125 7.32 2.73 -7.24
CA ARG A 125 6.28 3.77 -7.11
C ARG A 125 4.90 3.31 -7.57
N ALA A 126 4.83 2.55 -8.67
CA ALA A 126 3.57 1.96 -9.11
C ALA A 126 3.03 0.98 -8.07
N GLY A 127 3.91 0.10 -7.53
CA GLY A 127 3.59 -0.81 -6.43
C GLY A 127 3.11 -0.08 -5.18
N LEU A 128 3.78 1.00 -4.78
CA LEU A 128 3.38 1.84 -3.64
C LEU A 128 2.00 2.46 -3.85
N THR A 129 1.69 2.90 -5.07
CA THR A 129 0.38 3.46 -5.41
C THR A 129 -0.72 2.41 -5.25
N VAL A 130 -0.52 1.22 -5.82
CA VAL A 130 -1.45 0.09 -5.68
C VAL A 130 -1.62 -0.30 -4.21
N LEU A 131 -0.52 -0.46 -3.47
CA LEU A 131 -0.55 -0.85 -2.07
C LEU A 131 -1.27 0.18 -1.19
N THR A 132 -1.08 1.47 -1.48
CA THR A 132 -1.77 2.56 -0.76
C THR A 132 -3.28 2.51 -1.03
N LEU A 133 -3.70 2.28 -2.28
CA LEU A 133 -5.12 2.12 -2.61
C LEU A 133 -5.73 0.92 -1.88
N VAL A 134 -5.05 -0.22 -1.86
CA VAL A 134 -5.49 -1.41 -1.14
C VAL A 134 -5.58 -1.13 0.36
N ALA A 135 -4.58 -0.47 0.96
CA ALA A 135 -4.59 -0.11 2.37
C ALA A 135 -5.75 0.83 2.73
N VAL A 136 -6.10 1.78 1.86
CA VAL A 136 -7.25 2.69 2.08
C VAL A 136 -8.57 1.94 2.01
N VAL A 137 -8.75 1.06 1.01
CA VAL A 137 -9.95 0.22 0.90
C VAL A 137 -10.09 -0.65 2.14
N ASP A 138 -8.99 -1.23 2.62
CA ASP A 138 -9.01 -2.11 3.77
C ASP A 138 -9.26 -1.37 5.09
N ALA A 139 -8.69 -0.17 5.25
CA ALA A 139 -8.99 0.70 6.39
C ALA A 139 -10.47 1.11 6.43
N ALA A 140 -11.07 1.39 5.28
CA ALA A 140 -12.50 1.70 5.20
C ALA A 140 -13.37 0.48 5.52
N ARG A 141 -12.98 -0.71 5.07
CA ARG A 141 -13.62 -1.98 5.47
C ARG A 141 -13.55 -2.15 6.99
N ALA A 142 -12.38 -1.98 7.60
CA ALA A 142 -12.21 -2.04 9.05
C ALA A 142 -13.09 -1.01 9.77
N GLY A 143 -13.17 0.23 9.27
CA GLY A 143 -14.05 1.27 9.81
C GLY A 143 -15.54 0.91 9.74
N ARG A 144 -16.01 0.31 8.64
CA ARG A 144 -17.38 -0.23 8.52
C ARG A 144 -17.65 -1.34 9.53
N TYR A 145 -16.71 -2.28 9.69
CA TYR A 145 -16.84 -3.37 10.66
C TYR A 145 -16.86 -2.85 12.09
N LEU A 146 -16.09 -1.80 12.39
CA LEU A 146 -16.13 -1.12 13.69
C LEU A 146 -17.50 -0.50 13.96
N LEU A 147 -18.06 0.25 13.00
CA LEU A 147 -19.39 0.85 13.14
C LEU A 147 -20.48 -0.21 13.32
N ALA A 148 -20.43 -1.31 12.54
CA ALA A 148 -21.37 -2.42 12.67
C ALA A 148 -21.24 -3.13 14.03
N ALA A 149 -20.01 -3.34 14.50
CA ALA A 149 -19.73 -3.93 15.80
C ALA A 149 -20.25 -3.06 16.97
N LEU A 150 -20.09 -1.74 16.88
CA LEU A 150 -20.65 -0.78 17.84
C LEU A 150 -22.19 -0.78 17.81
N GLY A 151 -22.79 -1.02 16.64
CA GLY A 151 -24.23 -1.22 16.46
C GLY A 151 -24.76 -2.57 16.97
N GLY A 152 -23.91 -3.44 17.52
CA GLY A 152 -24.31 -4.72 18.11
C GLY A 152 -24.19 -5.94 17.20
N ASP A 153 -23.76 -5.78 15.94
CA ASP A 153 -23.58 -6.89 15.01
C ASP A 153 -22.52 -7.89 15.55
N SER A 154 -22.94 -9.13 15.79
CA SER A 154 -22.09 -10.19 16.35
C SER A 154 -21.08 -10.74 15.34
N ILE A 155 -21.41 -10.73 14.04
CA ILE A 155 -20.53 -11.20 12.96
C ILE A 155 -19.40 -10.19 12.75
N ALA A 156 -19.74 -8.89 12.73
CA ALA A 156 -18.74 -7.84 12.65
C ALA A 156 -17.79 -7.85 13.86
N ARG A 157 -18.32 -8.04 15.08
CA ARG A 157 -17.50 -8.16 16.30
C ARG A 157 -16.51 -9.32 16.25
N GLY A 158 -16.93 -10.48 15.74
CA GLY A 158 -16.08 -11.67 15.65
C GLY A 158 -14.89 -11.52 14.69
N SER A 159 -15.01 -10.65 13.68
CA SER A 159 -14.01 -10.45 12.62
C SER A 159 -13.28 -9.10 12.70
N LEU A 160 -13.71 -8.19 13.58
CA LEU A 160 -13.18 -6.83 13.70
C LEU A 160 -11.67 -6.81 13.96
N VAL A 161 -11.19 -7.57 14.93
CA VAL A 161 -9.77 -7.55 15.32
C VAL A 161 -8.87 -7.98 14.16
N ALA A 162 -9.20 -9.08 13.49
CA ALA A 162 -8.45 -9.57 12.34
C ALA A 162 -8.44 -8.54 11.20
N THR A 163 -9.60 -7.93 10.92
CA THR A 163 -9.74 -6.90 9.88
C THR A 163 -8.91 -5.65 10.19
N VAL A 164 -8.87 -5.22 11.46
CA VAL A 164 -8.03 -4.08 11.88
C VAL A 164 -6.55 -4.43 11.78
N VAL A 165 -6.14 -5.63 12.19
CA VAL A 165 -4.74 -6.07 12.10
C VAL A 165 -4.28 -6.17 10.64
N GLU A 166 -5.14 -6.63 9.72
CA GLU A 166 -4.92 -6.61 8.27
C GLU A 166 -4.66 -5.20 7.76
N ALA A 167 -5.58 -4.28 8.06
CA ALA A 167 -5.51 -2.90 7.58
C ALA A 167 -4.25 -2.19 8.11
N VAL A 168 -3.90 -2.41 9.37
CA VAL A 168 -2.67 -1.85 9.98
C VAL A 168 -1.43 -2.43 9.29
N GLY A 169 -1.37 -3.75 9.06
CA GLY A 169 -0.23 -4.38 8.38
C GLY A 169 0.01 -3.80 6.98
N LEU A 170 -1.06 -3.60 6.20
CA LEU A 170 -0.99 -2.98 4.87
C LEU A 170 -0.57 -1.51 4.93
N ALA A 171 -1.09 -0.75 5.90
CA ALA A 171 -0.70 0.65 6.10
C ALA A 171 0.79 0.77 6.46
N VAL A 172 1.29 -0.08 7.37
CA VAL A 172 2.71 -0.14 7.73
C VAL A 172 3.55 -0.49 6.50
N ALA A 173 3.14 -1.49 5.72
CA ALA A 173 3.86 -1.86 4.49
C ALA A 173 3.95 -0.68 3.50
N ALA A 174 2.84 0.05 3.29
CA ALA A 174 2.81 1.24 2.44
C ALA A 174 3.77 2.33 2.94
N VAL A 175 3.76 2.62 4.25
CA VAL A 175 4.65 3.61 4.86
C VAL A 175 6.12 3.21 4.69
N VAL A 176 6.46 1.96 4.99
CA VAL A 176 7.85 1.49 4.87
C VAL A 176 8.33 1.51 3.42
N LEU A 177 7.48 1.11 2.46
CA LEU A 177 7.81 1.20 1.04
C LEU A 177 7.95 2.66 0.56
N ALA A 178 7.14 3.58 1.10
CA ALA A 178 7.30 5.01 0.81
C ALA A 178 8.64 5.54 1.34
N LEU A 179 9.04 5.17 2.56
CA LEU A 179 10.35 5.52 3.12
C LEU A 179 11.50 4.92 2.30
N TRP A 180 11.35 3.68 1.82
CA TRP A 180 12.30 3.05 0.91
C TRP A 180 12.42 3.84 -0.39
N ALA A 181 11.29 4.21 -1.01
CA ALA A 181 11.27 4.94 -2.26
C ALA A 181 11.88 6.34 -2.13
N LEU A 182 11.66 7.03 -1.00
CA LEU A 182 12.33 8.31 -0.69
C LEU A 182 13.85 8.13 -0.55
N GLY A 183 14.27 7.10 0.19
CA GLY A 183 15.68 6.76 0.36
C GLY A 183 16.35 6.47 -0.98
N PHE A 184 15.73 5.64 -1.81
CA PHE A 184 16.24 5.24 -3.11
C PHE A 184 16.28 6.42 -4.09
N ARG A 185 15.23 7.27 -4.13
CA ARG A 185 15.25 8.52 -4.90
C ARG A 185 16.47 9.37 -4.54
N SER A 186 16.78 9.52 -3.26
CA SER A 186 17.94 10.31 -2.82
C SER A 186 19.26 9.76 -3.37
N GLN A 187 19.39 8.43 -3.48
CA GLN A 187 20.55 7.80 -4.10
C GLN A 187 20.60 8.08 -5.60
N LEU A 188 19.47 7.96 -6.31
CA LEU A 188 19.37 8.23 -7.75
C LEU A 188 19.74 9.67 -8.10
N VAL A 189 19.31 10.64 -7.28
CA VAL A 189 19.71 12.04 -7.43
C VAL A 189 21.21 12.21 -7.20
N ARG A 190 21.80 11.55 -6.18
CA ARG A 190 23.25 11.63 -5.92
C ARG A 190 24.10 11.09 -7.08
N ILE A 191 23.65 10.05 -7.75
CA ILE A 191 24.38 9.44 -8.89
C ILE A 191 24.07 10.11 -10.25
N GLY A 192 23.23 11.15 -10.26
CA GLY A 192 22.83 11.86 -11.47
C GLY A 192 21.92 11.05 -12.40
N ALA A 193 21.13 10.12 -11.84
CA ALA A 193 20.15 9.34 -12.59
C ALA A 193 18.75 9.99 -12.58
N LEU A 194 18.47 10.88 -11.63
CA LEU A 194 17.24 11.68 -11.55
C LEU A 194 17.58 13.13 -11.28
N ASP A 195 16.79 14.03 -11.86
CA ASP A 195 16.85 15.46 -11.57
C ASP A 195 16.31 15.75 -10.17
N ARG A 196 16.77 16.86 -9.57
CA ARG A 196 16.42 17.27 -8.20
C ARG A 196 14.96 17.66 -8.05
#